data_AF-L8HF65-F1
#
_entry.id   AF-L8HF65-F1
#
_cell.length_a   1.000
_cell.length_b   1.000
_cell.length_c   1.000
_cell.angle_alpha   90.00
_cell.angle_beta   90.00
_cell.angle_gamma   90.00
#
_symmetry.space_group_name_H-M   'P 1'
#
loop_
_entity.id
_entity.type
_entity.pdbx_description
1 polymer ?
#
loop_
_entity_poly.entity_id
_entity_poly.type
_entity_poly.pdbx_seq_one_letter_code
_entity_poly.pdbx_strand_id
1 'polypeptide(L)'
;MLRLTTLCYVRREGEILLAMKKRGFGKGKWNGGKVEGGESIREAAVRECLEESGLELQPSDLQWKGVVEFIYHGNPAWNNRCHIYVTEQYKNDIQETEGTSTHI
;
A
#
# COMPACT_ATOMS: atom_id res chain seq x y z
N MET A 1 -19.32 7.96 5.39
CA MET A 1 -18.36 7.08 6.11
C MET A 1 -17.07 7.04 5.30
N LEU A 2 -15.90 7.13 5.94
CA LEU A 2 -14.62 7.07 5.24
C LEU A 2 -14.33 5.63 4.81
N ARG A 3 -13.85 5.44 3.58
CA ARG A 3 -13.33 4.13 3.15
C ARG A 3 -12.01 3.85 3.85
N LEU A 4 -11.74 2.60 4.22
CA LEU A 4 -10.45 2.21 4.79
C LEU A 4 -9.46 1.88 3.67
N THR A 5 -8.28 2.45 3.78
CA THR A 5 -7.15 2.22 2.87
C THR A 5 -5.88 2.01 3.67
N THR A 6 -4.86 1.49 3.01
CA THR A 6 -3.56 1.20 3.62
C THR A 6 -2.43 1.54 2.67
N LEU A 7 -1.29 1.91 3.25
CA LEU A 7 -0.07 2.25 2.55
C LEU A 7 1.11 1.64 3.32
N CYS A 8 1.90 0.79 2.66
CA CYS A 8 3.11 0.21 3.24
C CYS A 8 4.33 0.71 2.49
N TYR A 9 5.34 1.19 3.22
CA TYR A 9 6.66 1.48 2.67
C TYR A 9 7.64 0.39 3.09
N VAL A 10 8.16 -0.34 2.12
CA VAL A 10 9.31 -1.23 2.32
C VAL A 10 10.58 -0.40 2.21
N ARG A 11 11.44 -0.45 3.24
CA ARG A 11 12.70 0.29 3.30
C ARG A 11 13.90 -0.64 3.15
N ARG A 12 14.90 -0.19 2.41
CA ARG A 12 16.21 -0.84 2.29
C ARG A 12 17.29 0.23 2.24
N GLU A 13 18.27 0.20 3.15
CA GLU A 13 19.46 1.07 3.08
C GLU A 13 19.19 2.58 2.91
N GLY A 14 18.08 3.08 3.46
CA GLY A 14 17.68 4.49 3.36
C GLY A 14 16.79 4.81 2.16
N GLU A 15 16.58 3.85 1.26
CA GLU A 15 15.68 3.90 0.12
C GLU A 15 14.26 3.39 0.49
N ILE A 16 13.27 3.72 -0.34
CA ILE A 16 11.88 3.26 -0.17
C ILE A 16 11.33 2.71 -1.49
N LEU A 17 10.65 1.57 -1.39
CA LEU A 17 9.96 0.98 -2.52
C LEU A 17 8.74 1.83 -2.91
N LEU A 18 8.66 2.19 -4.18
CA LEU A 18 7.53 2.84 -4.82
C LEU A 18 7.07 2.02 -6.04
N ALA A 19 5.82 1.55 -5.99
CA ALA A 19 5.14 0.84 -7.07
C ALA A 19 4.06 1.73 -7.69
N MET A 20 4.26 2.16 -8.95
CA MET A 20 3.33 3.00 -9.71
C MET A 20 2.26 2.14 -10.36
N LYS A 21 0.98 2.39 -10.06
CA LYS A 21 -0.13 1.70 -10.76
C LYS A 21 -0.22 2.14 -12.23
N LYS A 22 -0.07 1.19 -13.15
CA LYS A 22 -0.17 1.38 -14.61
C LYS A 22 -1.62 1.38 -15.11
N ARG A 23 -2.52 0.67 -14.42
CA ARG A 23 -3.94 0.49 -14.77
C ARG A 23 -4.86 0.53 -13.54
N GLY A 24 -6.18 0.60 -13.77
CA GLY A 24 -7.19 0.50 -12.71
C GLY A 24 -7.33 1.74 -11.82
N PHE A 25 -7.96 1.56 -10.66
CA PHE A 25 -8.15 2.62 -9.67
C PHE A 25 -6.80 3.03 -9.08
N GLY A 26 -6.53 4.34 -9.05
CA GLY A 26 -5.23 4.85 -8.61
C GLY A 26 -4.15 4.79 -9.67
N LYS A 27 -4.48 4.61 -10.96
CA LYS A 27 -3.52 4.80 -12.06
C LYS A 27 -2.73 6.10 -11.89
N GLY A 28 -1.41 6.02 -11.96
CA GLY A 28 -0.50 7.15 -11.73
C GLY A 28 -0.32 7.53 -10.25
N LYS A 29 -0.76 6.68 -9.32
CA LYS A 29 -0.47 6.76 -7.89
C LYS A 29 0.49 5.64 -7.49
N TRP A 30 1.23 5.91 -6.42
CA TRP A 30 2.20 5.01 -5.81
C TRP A 30 1.57 4.26 -4.64
N ASN A 31 1.94 2.99 -4.47
CA ASN A 31 1.69 2.08 -3.34
C ASN A 31 0.27 2.06 -2.73
N GLY A 32 -0.17 0.87 -2.37
CA GLY A 32 -1.26 0.67 -1.43
C GLY A 32 -2.66 0.71 -2.03
N GLY A 33 -3.64 0.39 -1.21
CA GLY A 33 -4.98 0.11 -1.71
C GLY A 33 -6.04 0.03 -0.64
N LYS A 34 -7.15 -0.60 -0.99
CA LYS A 34 -8.35 -0.65 -0.15
C LYS A 34 -8.29 -1.85 0.76
N VAL A 35 -8.88 -1.70 1.95
CA VAL A 35 -9.19 -2.83 2.80
C VAL A 35 -10.47 -3.49 2.30
N GLU A 36 -10.41 -4.79 2.02
CA GLU A 36 -11.50 -5.60 1.48
C GLU A 36 -12.22 -6.42 2.58
N GLY A 37 -13.30 -7.11 2.20
CA GLY A 37 -14.27 -7.66 3.16
C GLY A 37 -13.71 -8.74 4.09
N GLY A 38 -13.55 -8.40 5.37
CA GLY A 38 -13.19 -9.32 6.45
C GLY A 38 -11.70 -9.34 6.81
N GLU A 39 -10.84 -8.69 6.01
CA GLU A 39 -9.41 -8.58 6.32
C GLU A 39 -9.14 -7.41 7.29
N SER A 40 -8.10 -7.55 8.09
CA SER A 40 -7.50 -6.45 8.86
C SER A 40 -6.71 -5.52 7.95
N ILE A 41 -6.48 -4.30 8.43
CA ILE A 41 -5.71 -3.29 7.68
C ILE A 41 -4.27 -3.75 7.39
N ARG A 42 -3.70 -4.58 8.28
CA ARG A 42 -2.37 -5.17 8.08
C ARG A 42 -2.39 -6.24 6.99
N GLU A 43 -3.40 -7.12 7.00
CA GLU A 43 -3.57 -8.12 5.95
C GLU A 43 -3.72 -7.47 4.57
N ALA A 44 -4.52 -6.40 4.49
CA ALA A 44 -4.63 -5.59 3.27
C ALA A 44 -3.28 -5.03 2.82
N ALA A 45 -2.46 -4.54 3.75
CA ALA A 45 -1.14 -3.96 3.43
C ALA A 45 -0.17 -5.02 2.88
N VAL A 46 -0.20 -6.23 3.45
CA VAL A 46 0.60 -7.37 2.99
C VAL A 46 0.13 -7.81 1.60
N ARG A 47 -1.18 -7.96 1.40
CA ARG A 47 -1.77 -8.34 0.11
C ARG A 47 -1.42 -7.35 -0.99
N GLU A 48 -1.66 -6.06 -0.78
CA GLU A 48 -1.36 -5.02 -1.77
C GLU A 48 0.14 -4.98 -2.10
N CYS A 49 1.03 -5.10 -1.10
CA CYS A 49 2.47 -5.15 -1.36
C CYS A 49 2.86 -6.34 -2.23
N LEU A 50 2.30 -7.52 -1.96
CA LEU A 50 2.54 -8.72 -2.76
C LEU A 50 2.05 -8.53 -4.20
N GLU A 51 0.83 -8.02 -4.38
CA GLU A 51 0.24 -7.77 -5.70
C GLU A 51 1.01 -6.71 -6.51
N GLU A 52 1.56 -5.69 -5.85
CA GLU A 52 2.19 -4.55 -6.51
C GLU A 52 3.68 -4.74 -6.78
N SER A 53 4.39 -5.49 -5.94
CA SER A 53 5.86 -5.61 -6.02
C SER A 53 6.41 -7.04 -5.91
N GLY A 54 5.56 -8.05 -5.72
CA GLY A 54 5.99 -9.45 -5.53
C GLY A 54 6.67 -9.73 -4.19
N LEU A 55 6.71 -8.75 -3.27
CA LEU A 55 7.37 -8.91 -1.98
C LEU A 55 6.42 -9.57 -0.98
N GLU A 56 6.93 -10.57 -0.28
CA GLU A 56 6.20 -11.21 0.81
C GLU A 56 6.54 -10.55 2.15
N LEU A 57 5.51 -10.07 2.84
CA LEU A 57 5.60 -9.45 4.17
C LEU A 57 4.87 -10.31 5.20
N GLN A 58 5.19 -10.15 6.49
CA GLN A 58 4.37 -10.69 7.58
C GLN A 58 3.64 -9.55 8.30
N PRO A 59 2.34 -9.69 8.64
CA PRO A 59 1.61 -8.65 9.38
C PRO A 59 2.30 -8.20 10.69
N SER A 60 3.03 -9.11 11.35
CA SER A 60 3.80 -8.83 12.57
C SER A 60 4.95 -7.84 12.37
N ASP A 61 5.47 -7.75 11.15
CA ASP A 61 6.67 -6.96 10.85
C ASP A 61 6.32 -5.52 10.44
N LEU A 62 5.03 -5.25 10.22
CA LEU A 62 4.53 -3.94 9.86
C LEU A 62 4.48 -3.01 11.07
N GLN A 63 5.34 -1.99 11.05
CA GLN A 63 5.33 -0.92 12.02
C GLN A 63 4.31 0.16 11.61
N TRP A 64 3.27 0.36 12.42
CA TRP A 64 2.33 1.46 12.19
C TRP A 64 2.99 2.81 12.44
N LYS A 65 2.76 3.78 11.54
CA LYS A 65 3.34 5.13 11.60
C LYS A 65 2.32 6.25 11.68
N GLY A 66 1.05 5.98 11.45
CA GLY A 66 0.01 6.99 11.55
C GLY A 66 -1.20 6.73 10.68
N VAL A 67 -2.07 7.73 10.67
CA VAL A 67 -3.26 7.78 9.81
C VAL A 67 -3.28 9.13 9.10
N VAL A 68 -3.63 9.11 7.82
CA VAL A 68 -3.96 10.30 7.03
C VAL A 68 -5.38 10.17 6.52
N GLU A 69 -6.20 11.18 6.79
CA GLU A 69 -7.54 11.28 6.22
C GLU A 69 -7.52 12.18 4.99
N PHE A 70 -7.91 11.62 3.85
CA PHE A 70 -8.05 12.36 2.61
C PHE A 70 -9.50 12.78 2.44
N ILE A 71 -9.75 14.08 2.42
CA ILE A 71 -11.08 14.69 2.28
C ILE A 71 -11.17 15.42 0.94
N TYR A 72 -12.08 14.97 0.08
CA TYR A 72 -12.32 15.50 -1.26
C TYR A 72 -13.69 16.17 -1.30
N HIS A 73 -13.72 17.51 -1.14
CA HIS A 73 -14.98 18.26 -1.11
C HIS A 73 -15.83 18.10 -2.38
N GLY A 74 -15.21 18.01 -3.55
CA GLY A 74 -15.91 17.81 -4.82
C GLY A 74 -16.36 16.36 -5.09
N ASN A 75 -15.87 15.39 -4.32
CA ASN A 75 -16.28 14.00 -4.44
C ASN A 75 -16.18 13.26 -3.09
N PRO A 76 -17.15 13.44 -2.18
CA PRO A 76 -17.10 12.85 -0.85
C PRO A 76 -17.04 11.31 -0.84
N ALA A 77 -17.49 10.65 -1.91
CA ALA A 77 -17.35 9.21 -2.08
C ALA A 77 -15.89 8.76 -2.20
N TRP A 78 -14.96 9.69 -2.43
CA TRP A 78 -13.53 9.41 -2.49
C TRP A 78 -12.83 9.48 -1.14
N ASN A 79 -13.49 10.06 -0.13
CA ASN A 79 -12.92 10.24 1.20
C ASN A 79 -12.47 8.91 1.79
N ASN A 80 -11.26 8.89 2.32
CA ASN A 80 -10.68 7.68 2.88
C ASN A 80 -9.78 7.99 4.07
N ARG A 81 -9.67 7.00 4.96
CA ARG A 81 -8.75 6.97 6.10
C ARG A 81 -7.67 5.96 5.77
N CYS A 82 -6.47 6.46 5.49
CA CYS A 82 -5.32 5.66 5.10
C CYS A 82 -4.44 5.40 6.32
N HIS A 83 -4.22 4.13 6.65
CA HIS A 83 -3.24 3.73 7.66
C HIS A 83 -1.88 3.52 7.02
N ILE A 84 -0.84 4.11 7.61
CA ILE A 84 0.52 4.05 7.09
C ILE A 84 1.35 3.07 7.91
N TYR A 85 2.03 2.17 7.21
CA TYR A 85 2.98 1.21 7.76
C TYR A 85 4.35 1.35 7.11
N VAL A 86 5.38 0.91 7.83
CA VAL A 86 6.74 0.77 7.35
C VAL A 86 7.25 -0.61 7.76
N THR A 87 8.03 -1.25 6.90
CA THR A 87 8.78 -2.46 7.23
C THR A 87 10.16 -2.43 6.57
N GLU A 88 11.11 -3.06 7.22
CA GLU A 88 12.45 -3.39 6.68
C GLU A 88 12.59 -4.91 6.47
N GLN A 89 11.56 -5.68 6.83
CA GLN A 89 11.51 -7.14 6.70
C GLN A 89 10.62 -7.51 5.53
N TYR A 90 11.19 -8.27 4.59
CA TYR A 90 10.49 -8.80 3.43
C TYR A 90 11.25 -10.02 2.88
N LYS A 91 10.56 -10.82 2.06
CA LYS A 91 11.16 -11.91 1.29
C LYS A 91 10.95 -11.69 -0.20
N ASN A 92 11.73 -12.43 -0.99
CA ASN A 92 11.80 -12.38 -2.45
C ASN A 92 12.43 -11.08 -2.99
N ASP A 93 12.81 -11.14 -4.27
CA ASP A 93 13.27 -9.98 -5.01
C ASP A 93 12.09 -9.15 -5.52
N ILE A 94 12.34 -7.86 -5.71
CA ILE A 94 11.36 -6.93 -6.29
C ILE A 94 11.02 -7.38 -7.71
N GLN A 95 9.74 -7.47 -8.02
CA GLN A 95 9.25 -7.78 -9.35
C GLN A 95 8.34 -6.66 -9.86
N GLU A 96 8.52 -6.30 -11.14
CA GLU A 96 7.47 -5.57 -11.84
C GLU A 96 6.31 -6.52 -12.14
N THR A 97 5.09 -6.02 -12.05
CA THR A 97 3.91 -6.76 -12.52
C THR A 97 3.34 -6.08 -13.76
N GLU A 98 2.45 -6.75 -14.49
CA GLU A 98 1.71 -6.10 -15.57
C GLU A 98 0.95 -4.85 -15.09
N GLY A 99 0.58 -4.81 -13.81
CA GLY A 99 -0.18 -3.73 -13.19
C GLY A 99 0.66 -2.58 -12.62
N THR A 100 1.95 -2.79 -12.37
CA THR A 100 2.81 -1.84 -11.64
C THR A 100 4.23 -1.72 -12.20
N SER A 101 4.82 -0.53 -12.09
CA SER A 101 6.28 -0.34 -12.24
C SER A 101 6.88 -0.04 -10.88
N THR A 102 7.96 -0.72 -10.53
CA THR A 102 8.47 -0.74 -9.16
C THR A 102 9.90 -0.22 -9.13
N HIS A 103 10.17 0.72 -8.23
CA HIS A 103 11.47 1.36 -8.03
C HIS A 103 11.78 1.39 -6.54
N ILE A 104 13.02 1.12 -6.16
CA ILE A 104 13.51 1.35 -4.79
C ILE A 104 14.35 2.61 -4.75
#